data_AF-A0A4R9GF16-F1
#
_entry.id   AF-A0A4R9GF16-F1
#
_cell.length_a   1.000
_cell.length_b   1.000
_cell.length_c   1.000
_cell.angle_alpha   90.00
_cell.angle_beta   90.00
_cell.angle_gamma   90.00
#
_symmetry.space_group_name_H-M   'P 1'
#
loop_
_entity.id
_entity.type
_entity.pdbx_description
1 polymer ?
#
loop_
_entity_poly.entity_id
_entity_poly.type
_entity_poly.pdbx_seq_one_letter_code
_entity_poly.pdbx_strand_id
1 'polypeptide(L)'
;MISYPVYKLIHILGILFLFSAYGGLALHVLGGGTKENAPKKLIASAHGIGMTLILLGGFGMLARIGLLTSFPGWVIAKIVVWLIFGGLLTAYYKKPEFAKILWFGLPVLGTFSAYLALYKPF
;
A
#
# COMPACT_ATOMS: atom_id res chain seq x y z
N MET A 1 -21.67 0.98 -15.87
CA MET A 1 -20.33 1.50 -15.47
C MET A 1 -20.20 1.42 -13.94
N ILE A 2 -19.11 0.87 -13.37
CA ILE A 2 -18.89 0.77 -11.90
C ILE A 2 -18.77 2.17 -11.27
N SER A 3 -19.49 2.47 -10.18
CA SER A 3 -19.52 3.82 -9.57
C SER A 3 -18.26 4.19 -8.79
N TYR A 4 -18.04 5.49 -8.55
CA TYR A 4 -16.90 5.99 -7.77
C TYR A 4 -16.83 5.40 -6.34
N PRO A 5 -17.95 5.32 -5.57
CA PRO A 5 -17.91 4.68 -4.25
C PRO A 5 -17.45 3.23 -4.27
N VAL A 6 -17.80 2.46 -5.31
CA VAL A 6 -17.35 1.07 -5.45
C VAL A 6 -15.83 1.01 -5.66
N TYR A 7 -15.27 1.86 -6.51
CA TYR A 7 -13.80 1.95 -6.66
C TYR A 7 -13.10 2.40 -5.38
N LYS A 8 -13.72 3.30 -4.61
CA LYS A 8 -13.20 3.71 -3.30
C LYS A 8 -13.18 2.52 -2.31
N LEU A 9 -14.24 1.72 -2.26
CA LEU A 9 -14.29 0.52 -1.43
C LEU A 9 -13.21 -0.50 -1.85
N ILE A 10 -13.04 -0.72 -3.16
CA ILE A 10 -11.97 -1.59 -3.69
C ILE A 10 -10.59 -1.07 -3.25
N HIS A 11 -10.36 0.24 -3.35
CA HIS A 11 -9.09 0.85 -2.95
C HIS A 11 -8.82 0.67 -1.44
N ILE A 12 -9.84 0.91 -0.59
CA ILE A 12 -9.75 0.73 0.86
C ILE A 12 -9.49 -0.73 1.22
N LEU A 13 -10.20 -1.67 0.60
CA LEU A 13 -9.95 -3.10 0.81
C LEU A 13 -8.50 -3.47 0.48
N GLY A 14 -7.97 -2.91 -0.61
CA GLY A 14 -6.56 -3.08 -0.97
C GLY A 14 -5.59 -2.55 0.09
N ILE A 15 -5.88 -1.37 0.66
CA ILE A 15 -5.12 -0.80 1.78
C ILE A 15 -5.15 -1.75 2.99
N LEU A 16 -6.33 -2.26 3.37
CA LEU A 16 -6.47 -3.18 4.50
C LEU A 16 -5.64 -4.46 4.32
N PHE A 17 -5.66 -5.06 3.13
CA PHE A 17 -4.82 -6.22 2.81
C PHE A 17 -3.32 -5.89 2.87
N LEU A 18 -2.91 -4.76 2.29
CA LEU A 18 -1.52 -4.33 2.27
C LEU A 18 -0.97 -4.13 3.69
N PHE A 19 -1.70 -3.42 4.54
CA PHE A 19 -1.31 -3.18 5.93
C PHE A 19 -1.37 -4.45 6.79
N SER A 20 -2.31 -5.36 6.52
CA SER A 20 -2.34 -6.67 7.17
C SER A 20 -1.10 -7.49 6.84
N ALA A 21 -0.68 -7.50 5.57
CA ALA A 21 0.54 -8.19 5.14
C ALA A 21 1.79 -7.61 5.81
N TYR A 22 1.91 -6.29 5.87
CA TYR A 22 3.02 -5.61 6.52
C TYR A 22 3.04 -5.79 8.03
N GLY A 23 1.90 -5.68 8.71
CA GLY A 23 1.80 -5.90 10.15
C GLY A 23 2.17 -7.33 10.54
N GLY A 24 1.65 -8.32 9.80
CA GLY A 24 2.00 -9.72 10.02
C GLY A 24 3.50 -10.00 9.80
N LEU A 25 4.07 -9.45 8.72
CA LEU A 25 5.50 -9.57 8.45
C LEU A 25 6.37 -8.91 9.52
N ALA A 26 5.99 -7.71 9.98
CA ALA A 26 6.72 -6.99 10.99
C ALA A 26 6.71 -7.73 12.33
N LEU A 27 5.55 -8.20 12.81
CA LEU A 27 5.47 -8.99 14.04
C LEU A 27 6.26 -10.30 13.94
N HIS A 28 6.20 -10.98 12.78
CA HIS A 28 7.01 -12.18 12.53
C HIS A 28 8.50 -11.90 12.71
N VAL A 29 9.02 -10.87 12.04
CA VAL A 29 10.45 -10.50 12.12
C VAL A 29 10.84 -10.01 13.51
N LEU A 30 10.00 -9.19 14.15
CA LEU A 30 10.24 -8.68 15.51
C LEU A 30 10.20 -9.79 16.57
N GLY A 31 9.44 -10.86 16.33
CA GLY A 31 9.41 -12.07 17.15
C GLY A 31 10.59 -13.02 16.91
N GLY A 32 11.59 -12.63 16.11
CA GLY A 32 12.74 -13.48 15.76
C GLY A 32 12.49 -14.45 14.59
N GLY A 33 11.37 -14.30 13.89
CA GLY A 33 11.06 -15.07 12.70
C GLY A 33 12.03 -14.80 11.55
N THR A 34 12.41 -15.86 10.84
CA THR A 34 13.28 -15.78 9.67
C THR A 34 12.45 -15.92 8.39
N LYS A 35 13.10 -15.82 7.23
CA LYS A 35 12.42 -16.11 5.98
C LYS A 35 11.93 -17.55 5.93
N GLU A 36 12.64 -18.52 6.50
CA GLU A 36 12.34 -19.96 6.37
C GLU A 36 11.02 -20.36 7.05
N ASN A 37 10.74 -19.81 8.23
CA ASN A 37 9.55 -20.11 9.02
C ASN A 37 8.39 -19.12 8.82
N ALA A 38 8.52 -18.18 7.88
CA ALA A 38 7.45 -17.22 7.60
C ALA A 38 6.28 -17.88 6.85
N PRO A 39 5.03 -17.45 7.08
CA PRO A 39 3.87 -17.82 6.26
C PRO A 39 3.90 -17.07 4.91
N LYS A 40 4.95 -17.32 4.10
CA LYS A 40 5.30 -16.58 2.87
C LYS A 40 4.13 -16.45 1.91
N LYS A 41 3.39 -17.54 1.70
CA LYS A 41 2.27 -17.56 0.75
C LYS A 41 1.16 -16.59 1.19
N LEU A 42 0.80 -16.60 2.47
CA LEU A 42 -0.22 -15.70 3.01
C LEU A 42 0.22 -14.24 2.91
N ILE A 43 1.45 -13.93 3.34
CA ILE A 43 2.01 -12.57 3.29
C ILE A 43 2.09 -12.06 1.85
N ALA A 44 2.64 -12.87 0.93
CA ALA A 44 2.79 -12.50 -0.47
C ALA A 44 1.45 -12.35 -1.18
N SER A 45 0.48 -13.23 -0.92
CA SER A 45 -0.86 -13.12 -1.48
C SER A 45 -1.59 -11.88 -0.97
N ALA A 46 -1.59 -11.63 0.35
CA ALA A 46 -2.22 -10.44 0.92
C ALA A 46 -1.56 -9.15 0.40
N HIS A 47 -0.23 -9.11 0.30
CA HIS A 47 0.48 -7.96 -0.29
C HIS A 47 0.11 -7.77 -1.76
N GLY A 48 0.21 -8.82 -2.59
CA GLY A 48 -0.08 -8.74 -4.02
C GLY A 48 -1.54 -8.37 -4.32
N ILE A 49 -2.50 -8.95 -3.60
CA ILE A 49 -3.92 -8.58 -3.67
C ILE A 49 -4.09 -7.12 -3.25
N GLY A 50 -3.50 -6.72 -2.12
CA GLY A 50 -3.54 -5.35 -1.63
C GLY A 50 -3.06 -4.34 -2.66
N MET A 51 -1.86 -4.56 -3.21
CA MET A 51 -1.26 -3.73 -4.24
C MET A 51 -2.12 -3.63 -5.50
N THR A 52 -2.71 -4.75 -5.94
CA THR A 52 -3.56 -4.82 -7.13
C THR A 52 -4.87 -4.06 -6.93
N LEU A 53 -5.54 -4.26 -5.80
CA LEU A 53 -6.80 -3.58 -5.47
C LEU A 53 -6.60 -2.07 -5.26
N ILE A 54 -5.47 -1.66 -4.65
CA ILE A 54 -5.09 -0.24 -4.55
C ILE A 54 -4.97 0.37 -5.94
N LEU A 55 -4.27 -0.29 -6.87
CA LEU A 55 -4.12 0.20 -8.24
C LEU A 55 -5.47 0.27 -8.96
N LEU A 56 -6.25 -0.82 -8.94
CA LEU A 56 -7.55 -0.92 -9.58
C LEU A 56 -8.54 0.14 -9.06
N GLY A 57 -8.68 0.25 -7.74
CA GLY A 57 -9.56 1.24 -7.12
C GLY A 57 -9.06 2.68 -7.33
N GLY A 58 -7.75 2.89 -7.30
CA GLY A 58 -7.13 4.21 -7.50
C GLY A 58 -7.38 4.75 -8.90
N PHE A 59 -6.99 3.99 -9.92
CA PHE A 59 -7.21 4.37 -11.33
C PHE A 59 -8.69 4.37 -11.70
N GLY A 60 -9.50 3.47 -11.14
CA GLY A 60 -10.94 3.49 -11.29
C GLY A 60 -11.58 4.79 -10.77
N MET A 61 -11.13 5.29 -9.62
CA MET A 61 -11.53 6.60 -9.11
C MET A 61 -11.06 7.75 -10.01
N LEU A 62 -9.81 7.72 -10.51
CA LEU A 62 -9.28 8.74 -11.43
C LEU A 62 -10.07 8.81 -12.74
N ALA A 63 -10.46 7.66 -13.29
CA ALA A 63 -11.33 7.58 -14.47
C ALA A 63 -12.67 8.29 -14.26
N ARG A 64 -13.23 8.18 -13.05
CA ARG A 64 -14.53 8.78 -12.72
C ARG A 64 -14.49 10.29 -12.54
N ILE A 65 -13.33 10.83 -12.22
CA ILE A 65 -13.14 12.29 -12.05
C ILE A 65 -12.40 12.93 -13.24
N GLY A 66 -12.20 12.18 -14.34
CA GLY A 66 -11.65 12.73 -15.58
C GLY A 66 -10.14 13.00 -15.56
N LEU A 67 -9.38 12.39 -14.65
CA LEU A 67 -7.94 12.67 -14.46
C LEU A 67 -7.01 11.65 -15.14
N LEU A 68 -7.47 10.85 -16.11
CA LEU A 68 -6.62 9.85 -16.76
C LEU A 68 -5.68 10.40 -17.84
N THR A 69 -5.97 11.59 -18.38
CA THR A 69 -5.21 12.20 -19.49
C THR A 69 -4.08 13.10 -19.01
N SER A 70 -4.20 13.68 -17.82
CA SER A 70 -3.18 14.51 -17.21
C SER A 70 -3.22 14.33 -15.70
N PHE A 71 -2.13 13.79 -15.14
CA PHE A 71 -2.02 13.58 -13.70
C PHE A 71 -1.53 14.86 -13.02
N PRO A 72 -2.33 15.46 -12.11
CA PRO A 72 -1.82 16.49 -11.23
C PRO A 72 -0.75 15.90 -10.31
N GLY A 73 0.11 16.75 -9.75
CA GLY A 73 1.29 16.25 -9.05
C GLY A 73 0.94 15.38 -7.84
N TRP A 74 -0.18 15.62 -7.15
CA TRP A 74 -0.65 14.79 -6.03
C TRP A 74 -0.95 13.34 -6.47
N VAL A 75 -1.40 13.12 -7.71
CA VAL A 75 -1.62 11.77 -8.27
C VAL A 75 -0.28 11.09 -8.50
N ILE A 76 0.68 11.80 -9.11
CA ILE A 76 2.03 11.29 -9.36
C ILE A 76 2.70 10.91 -8.03
N ALA A 77 2.64 11.79 -7.04
CA ALA A 77 3.18 11.54 -5.71
C ALA A 77 2.57 10.28 -5.07
N LYS A 78 1.25 10.06 -5.20
CA LYS A 78 0.59 8.84 -4.72
C LYS A 78 1.05 7.58 -5.46
N ILE A 79 1.27 7.66 -6.77
CA ILE A 79 1.81 6.53 -7.56
C ILE A 79 3.23 6.18 -7.08
N VAL A 80 4.07 7.19 -6.83
CA VAL A 80 5.41 6.98 -6.25
C VAL A 80 5.32 6.33 -4.87
N VAL A 81 4.45 6.81 -3.99
CA VAL A 81 4.23 6.20 -2.67
C VAL A 81 3.74 4.74 -2.81
N TRP A 82 2.84 4.46 -3.74
CA TRP A 82 2.40 3.09 -4.04
C TRP A 82 3.57 2.19 -4.49
N LEU A 83 4.45 2.67 -5.38
CA LEU A 83 5.66 1.93 -5.78
C LEU A 83 6.60 1.67 -4.59
N ILE A 84 6.76 2.64 -3.69
CA ILE A 84 7.53 2.47 -2.45
C ILE A 84 6.91 1.33 -1.60
N PHE A 85 5.59 1.33 -1.40
CA PHE A 85 4.89 0.21 -0.75
C PHE A 85 5.04 -1.13 -1.49
N GLY A 86 5.27 -1.14 -2.81
CA GLY A 86 5.59 -2.37 -3.53
C GLY A 86 6.97 -2.92 -3.17
N GLY A 87 7.98 -2.05 -3.12
CA GLY A 87 9.38 -2.45 -2.90
C GLY A 87 9.73 -2.79 -1.44
N LEU A 88 9.05 -2.17 -0.47
CA LEU A 88 9.39 -2.29 0.96
C LEU A 88 9.20 -3.70 1.55
N LEU A 89 8.42 -4.58 0.90
CA LEU A 89 8.28 -5.97 1.35
C LEU A 89 9.62 -6.70 1.41
N THR A 90 10.52 -6.39 0.48
CA THR A 90 11.85 -7.01 0.41
C THR A 90 12.81 -6.50 1.50
N ALA A 91 12.55 -5.31 2.05
CA ALA A 91 13.41 -4.69 3.05
C ALA A 91 13.38 -5.44 4.39
N TYR A 92 12.22 -5.97 4.80
CA TYR A 92 12.07 -6.69 6.07
C TYR A 92 12.98 -7.90 6.21
N TYR A 93 13.21 -8.65 5.13
CA TYR A 93 14.09 -9.83 5.17
C TYR A 93 15.56 -9.50 4.89
N LYS A 94 15.83 -8.40 4.18
CA LYS A 94 17.21 -7.97 3.90
C LYS A 94 17.82 -7.18 5.05
N LYS A 95 16.98 -6.48 5.82
CA LYS A 95 17.35 -5.62 6.95
C LYS A 95 16.33 -5.76 8.09
N PRO A 96 16.34 -6.89 8.83
CA PRO A 96 15.43 -7.13 9.95
C PRO A 96 15.44 -6.01 11.00
N GLU A 97 16.58 -5.33 11.16
CA GLU A 97 16.75 -4.18 12.06
C GLU A 97 15.79 -3.02 11.72
N PHE A 98 15.30 -2.93 10.49
CA PHE A 98 14.35 -1.91 10.07
C PHE A 98 12.90 -2.26 10.41
N ALA A 99 12.59 -3.46 10.92
CA ALA A 99 11.22 -3.87 11.18
C ALA A 99 10.46 -2.92 12.13
N LYS A 100 11.13 -2.42 13.19
CA LYS A 100 10.53 -1.39 14.08
C LYS A 100 10.30 -0.06 13.38
N ILE A 101 11.25 0.36 12.55
CA ILE A 101 11.14 1.61 11.77
C ILE A 101 9.98 1.50 10.79
N LEU A 102 9.86 0.38 10.08
CA LEU A 102 8.80 0.15 9.10
C LEU A 102 7.43 -0.04 9.77
N TRP A 103 7.36 -0.61 10.98
CA TRP A 103 6.12 -0.71 11.75
C TRP A 103 5.44 0.65 11.96
N PHE A 104 6.20 1.67 12.33
CA PHE A 104 5.68 3.04 12.52
C PHE A 104 5.73 3.87 11.24
N GLY A 105 6.74 3.67 10.40
CA GLY A 105 6.96 4.43 9.17
C GLY A 105 5.92 4.16 8.10
N LEU A 106 5.45 2.92 7.96
CA LEU A 106 4.42 2.59 6.96
C LEU A 106 3.05 3.25 7.25
N PRO A 107 2.54 3.27 8.49
CA PRO A 107 1.36 4.07 8.84
C PRO A 107 1.53 5.57 8.57
N VAL A 108 2.70 6.15 8.86
CA VAL A 108 3.00 7.56 8.56
C VAL A 108 2.98 7.81 7.06
N LEU A 109 3.62 6.96 6.27
CA LEU A 109 3.62 7.03 4.81
C LEU A 109 2.20 6.84 4.22
N GLY A 110 1.41 5.94 4.80
CA GLY A 110 0.01 5.73 4.43
C GLY A 110 -0.86 6.96 4.73
N THR A 111 -0.63 7.59 5.88
CA THR A 111 -1.29 8.84 6.27
C THR A 111 -0.92 9.98 5.32
N PHE A 112 0.35 10.08 4.93
CA PHE A 112 0.78 11.04 3.92
C PHE A 112 0.09 10.80 2.57
N SER A 113 -0.05 9.55 2.12
CA SER A 113 -0.81 9.22 0.91
C SER A 113 -2.30 9.59 1.02
N ALA A 114 -2.89 9.43 2.20
CA ALA A 114 -4.26 9.85 2.47
C ALA A 114 -4.39 11.38 2.46
N TYR A 115 -3.46 12.10 3.07
CA TYR A 115 -3.37 13.56 3.01
C TYR A 115 -3.35 14.07 1.55
N LEU A 116 -2.50 13.51 0.69
CA LEU A 116 -2.46 13.88 -0.73
C LEU A 116 -3.82 13.69 -1.42
N ALA A 117 -4.54 12.61 -1.09
CA ALA A 117 -5.85 12.31 -1.69
C ALA A 117 -6.96 13.27 -1.21
N LEU A 118 -6.92 13.65 0.07
CA LEU A 118 -7.90 14.53 0.68
C LEU A 118 -7.72 15.96 0.19
N TYR A 119 -6.51 16.50 0.37
CA TYR A 119 -6.22 17.92 0.18
C TYR A 119 -5.80 18.28 -1.24
N LYS A 120 -5.27 17.34 -2.03
CA LYS A 120 -4.86 17.54 -3.44
C LYS A 120 -4.02 18.82 -3.64
N PRO A 121 -2.92 19.01 -2.87
CA PRO A 121 -2.29 20.32 -2.73
C PRO A 121 -1.53 20.85 -3.98
N PHE A 122 -1.30 20.02 -5.00
CA PHE A 122 -0.56 20.37 -6.23
C PHE A 122 -0.86 19.39 -7.36
#